data_AF-A0A7D9DMQ9-F1
#
_entry.id   AF-A0A7D9DMQ9-F1
#
_cell.length_a   1.000
_cell.length_b   1.000
_cell.length_c   1.000
_cell.angle_alpha   90.00
_cell.angle_beta   90.00
_cell.angle_gamma   90.00
#
_symmetry.space_group_name_H-M   'P 1'
#
loop_
_entity.id
_entity.type
_entity.pdbx_description
1 polymer ?
#
loop_
_entity_poly.entity_id
_entity_poly.type
_entity_poly.pdbx_seq_one_letter_code
_entity_poly.pdbx_strand_id
1 'polypeptide(L)'
;MASSELPSNLQLRDDLTLLQTAISQNNSDIVVYLKNCYEDYLTRLLVKSNGSGIKNAIGTKRDPFSTALLPRDIPTNLTRIKATGDGNCLFNSVSLLLTGEENVNGILRLLAAAEFF
;
A
#
# COMPACT_ATOMS: atom_id res chain seq x y z
N MET A 1 -8.38 -9.57 -22.07
CA MET A 1 -9.24 -9.69 -20.87
C MET A 1 -8.32 -9.78 -19.67
N ALA A 2 -8.06 -8.67 -18.98
CA ALA A 2 -7.17 -8.66 -17.81
C ALA A 2 -7.99 -9.06 -16.58
N SER A 3 -7.64 -10.18 -15.96
CA SER A 3 -8.30 -10.73 -14.77
C SER A 3 -8.38 -9.69 -13.65
N SER A 4 -9.53 -9.66 -12.98
CA SER A 4 -9.88 -8.71 -11.91
C SER A 4 -9.40 -9.14 -10.52
N GLU A 5 -8.51 -10.11 -10.45
CA GLU A 5 -8.01 -10.68 -9.20
C GLU A 5 -6.75 -9.93 -8.75
N LEU A 6 -6.56 -9.80 -7.43
CA LEU A 6 -5.27 -9.39 -6.88
C LEU A 6 -4.19 -10.30 -7.50
N PRO A 7 -3.05 -9.74 -7.98
CA PRO A 7 -1.90 -10.59 -8.22
C PRO A 7 -1.68 -11.38 -6.93
N SER A 8 -1.66 -12.71 -7.06
CA SER A 8 -1.53 -13.58 -5.90
C SER A 8 -0.29 -13.16 -5.10
N ASN A 9 -0.28 -13.39 -3.78
CA ASN A 9 0.91 -13.09 -2.97
C ASN A 9 2.18 -13.78 -3.53
N LEU A 10 2.01 -14.89 -4.24
CA LEU A 10 3.08 -15.57 -4.97
C LEU A 10 3.58 -14.71 -6.15
N GLN A 11 2.67 -14.22 -6.99
CA GLN A 11 2.99 -13.38 -8.13
C GLN A 11 3.67 -12.06 -7.73
N LEU A 12 3.18 -11.38 -6.69
CA LEU A 12 3.78 -10.12 -6.23
C LEU A 12 5.21 -10.32 -5.71
N ARG A 13 5.48 -11.44 -5.03
CA ARG A 13 6.82 -11.75 -4.53
C ARG A 13 7.80 -12.01 -5.69
N ASP A 14 7.35 -12.73 -6.70
CA ASP A 14 8.15 -13.00 -7.89
C ASP A 14 8.44 -11.68 -8.64
N ASP A 15 7.44 -10.82 -8.78
CA ASP A 15 7.59 -9.51 -9.43
C ASP A 15 8.50 -8.56 -8.65
N LEU A 16 8.49 -8.59 -7.31
CA LEU A 16 9.44 -7.84 -6.48
C LEU A 16 10.89 -8.33 -6.69
N THR A 17 11.06 -9.64 -6.85
CA THR A 17 12.38 -10.25 -7.12
C THR A 17 12.86 -9.86 -8.52
N LEU A 18 11.94 -9.88 -9.49
CA LEU A 18 12.20 -9.42 -10.85
C LEU A 18 12.57 -7.93 -10.88
N LEU A 19 11.83 -7.08 -10.14
CA LEU A 19 12.12 -5.65 -10.01
C LEU A 19 13.51 -5.43 -9.40
N GLN A 20 13.85 -6.12 -8.32
CA GLN A 20 15.16 -6.02 -7.69
C GLN A 20 16.29 -6.37 -8.67
N THR A 21 16.09 -7.43 -9.46
CA THR A 21 17.05 -7.86 -10.48
C THR A 21 17.18 -6.80 -11.58
N ALA A 22 16.05 -6.28 -12.07
CA ALA A 22 16.02 -5.24 -13.10
C ALA A 22 16.74 -3.96 -12.65
N ILE A 23 16.48 -3.49 -11.43
CA ILE A 23 17.18 -2.34 -10.83
C ILE A 23 18.69 -2.60 -10.77
N SER A 24 19.09 -3.77 -10.28
CA SER A 24 20.52 -4.14 -10.16
C SER A 24 21.23 -4.22 -11.52
N GLN A 25 20.49 -4.54 -12.58
CA GLN A 25 21.00 -4.63 -13.96
C GLN A 25 20.78 -3.34 -14.76
N ASN A 26 20.26 -2.28 -14.15
CA ASN A 26 19.88 -1.03 -14.80
C ASN A 26 18.93 -1.24 -16.01
N ASN A 27 18.02 -2.20 -15.89
CA ASN A 27 17.06 -2.56 -16.94
C ASN A 27 15.75 -1.76 -16.78
N SER A 28 15.68 -0.61 -17.47
CA SER A 28 14.52 0.29 -17.41
C SER A 28 13.24 -0.32 -17.97
N ASP A 29 13.34 -1.20 -18.96
CA ASP A 29 12.16 -1.74 -19.65
C ASP A 29 11.30 -2.58 -18.70
N ILE A 30 11.94 -3.42 -17.89
CA ILE A 30 11.26 -4.24 -16.89
C ILE A 30 10.70 -3.37 -15.75
N VAL A 31 11.44 -2.35 -15.30
CA VAL A 31 10.98 -1.43 -14.25
C VAL A 31 9.72 -0.70 -14.70
N VAL A 32 9.74 -0.12 -15.90
CA VAL A 32 8.59 0.61 -16.48
C VAL A 32 7.42 -0.34 -16.72
N TYR A 33 7.68 -1.56 -17.21
CA TYR A 33 6.64 -2.58 -17.38
C TYR A 33 5.93 -2.89 -16.06
N LEU A 34 6.68 -3.24 -15.01
CA LEU A 34 6.12 -3.58 -13.71
C LEU A 34 5.37 -2.39 -13.10
N LYS A 35 5.95 -1.19 -13.17
CA LYS A 35 5.29 0.04 -12.72
C LYS A 35 3.92 0.21 -13.37
N ASN A 36 3.85 0.19 -14.70
CA ASN A 36 2.60 0.37 -15.44
C ASN A 36 1.56 -0.69 -15.09
N CYS A 37 1.97 -1.96 -14.95
CA CYS A 37 1.07 -3.04 -14.55
C CYS A 37 0.44 -2.80 -13.18
N TYR A 38 1.25 -2.42 -12.19
CA TYR A 38 0.79 -2.25 -10.81
C TYR A 38 0.08 -0.90 -10.58
N GLU A 39 0.40 0.16 -11.34
CA GLU A 39 -0.32 1.44 -11.29
C GLU A 39 -1.76 1.30 -11.78
N ASP A 40 -1.95 0.65 -12.94
CA ASP A 40 -3.27 0.39 -13.50
C ASP A 40 -4.09 -0.52 -12.56
N TYR A 41 -3.45 -1.56 -12.01
CA TYR A 41 -4.08 -2.42 -11.01
C TYR A 41 -4.55 -1.64 -9.77
N LEU A 42 -3.67 -0.86 -9.15
CA LEU A 42 -3.98 -0.09 -7.95
C LEU A 42 -5.09 0.92 -8.24
N THR A 43 -5.02 1.62 -9.38
CA THR A 43 -6.06 2.57 -9.80
C THR A 43 -7.44 1.92 -9.89
N ARG A 44 -7.53 0.74 -10.53
CA ARG A 44 -8.79 -0.02 -10.63
C ARG A 44 -9.31 -0.46 -9.26
N LEU A 45 -8.43 -0.87 -8.36
CA LEU A 45 -8.80 -1.23 -6.98
C LEU A 45 -9.38 -0.04 -6.21
N LEU A 46 -8.73 1.13 -6.30
CA LEU A 46 -9.15 2.34 -5.58
C LEU A 46 -10.50 2.86 -6.08
N VAL A 47 -10.74 2.83 -7.39
CA VAL A 47 -12.04 3.20 -7.98
C VAL A 47 -13.15 2.30 -7.44
N LYS A 48 -12.91 1.00 -7.30
CA LYS A 48 -13.91 0.05 -6.76
C LYS A 48 -14.22 0.30 -5.28
N SER A 49 -13.25 0.78 -4.50
CA SER A 49 -13.37 0.96 -3.05
C SER A 49 -14.25 2.17 -2.65
N ASN A 50 -14.51 3.12 -3.57
CA ASN A 50 -15.29 4.35 -3.33
C ASN A 50 -14.88 5.14 -2.06
N GLY A 51 -13.61 5.02 -1.63
CA GLY A 51 -13.12 5.63 -0.39
C GLY A 51 -13.79 5.12 0.91
N SER A 52 -14.55 4.02 0.84
CA SER A 52 -15.25 3.44 1.99
C SER A 52 -14.32 2.73 2.96
N GLY A 53 -13.13 2.31 2.50
CA GLY A 53 -12.14 1.58 3.27
C GLY A 53 -11.78 2.23 4.61
N ILE A 54 -11.51 3.55 4.60
CA ILE A 54 -11.18 4.30 5.83
C ILE A 54 -12.32 4.20 6.86
N LYS A 55 -13.57 4.29 6.43
CA LYS A 55 -14.73 4.24 7.36
C LYS A 55 -14.79 2.90 8.10
N ASN A 56 -14.46 1.81 7.40
CA ASN A 56 -14.40 0.47 7.99
C ASN A 56 -13.21 0.35 8.96
N ALA A 57 -12.03 0.84 8.57
CA ALA A 57 -10.84 0.79 9.42
C ALA A 57 -11.00 1.60 10.72
N ILE A 58 -11.70 2.73 10.67
CA ILE A 58 -12.04 3.54 11.86
C ILE A 58 -12.92 2.77 12.86
N GLY A 59 -13.75 1.83 12.38
CA GLY A 59 -14.60 1.01 13.25
C GLY A 59 -13.86 -0.11 13.96
N THR A 60 -12.86 -0.71 13.30
CA THR A 60 -12.24 -1.96 13.75
C THR A 60 -10.80 -1.81 14.28
N LYS A 61 -10.08 -0.76 13.88
CA LYS A 61 -8.63 -0.61 14.14
C LYS A 61 -8.28 0.68 14.89
N ARG A 62 -9.19 1.26 15.68
CA ARG A 62 -8.88 2.44 16.51
C ARG A 62 -7.77 2.14 17.52
N ASP A 63 -6.88 3.11 17.70
CA ASP A 63 -5.83 3.05 18.72
C ASP A 63 -6.09 4.07 19.85
N PRO A 64 -6.80 3.68 20.93
CA PRO A 64 -7.07 4.58 22.04
C PRO A 64 -5.81 4.95 22.83
N PHE A 65 -4.81 4.06 22.86
CA PHE A 65 -3.57 4.30 23.60
C PHE A 65 -2.73 5.35 22.89
N SER A 66 -2.50 5.18 21.59
CA SER A 66 -1.80 6.18 20.78
C SER A 66 -2.54 7.52 20.76
N THR A 67 -3.88 7.51 20.86
CA THR A 67 -4.68 8.74 20.98
C THR A 67 -4.40 9.49 22.29
N ALA A 68 -4.23 8.78 23.40
CA ALA A 68 -3.96 9.38 24.71
C ALA A 68 -2.54 9.98 24.82
N LEU A 69 -1.60 9.50 24.01
CA LEU A 69 -0.20 9.94 24.02
C LEU A 69 0.07 11.16 23.14
N LEU A 70 -0.96 11.75 22.53
CA LEU A 70 -0.73 12.81 21.56
C LEU A 70 -0.33 14.13 22.22
N PRO A 71 0.66 14.82 21.63
CA PRO A 71 0.93 16.21 21.93
C PRO A 71 -0.32 17.08 21.70
N ARG A 72 -0.48 18.13 22.53
CA ARG A 72 -1.67 19.00 22.52
C ARG A 72 -1.81 19.84 21.25
N ASP A 73 -0.73 19.99 20.50
CA ASP A 73 -0.64 20.69 19.22
C ASP A 73 -1.14 19.87 18.03
N ILE A 74 -1.39 18.57 18.21
CA ILE A 74 -1.96 17.73 17.15
C ILE A 74 -3.50 17.88 17.13
N PRO A 75 -4.12 18.13 15.96
CA PRO A 75 -5.56 18.29 15.87
C PRO A 75 -6.34 17.07 16.42
N THR A 76 -7.34 17.33 17.26
CA THR A 76 -8.15 16.30 17.91
C THR A 76 -9.13 15.62 16.94
N ASN A 77 -9.42 16.24 15.80
CA ASN A 77 -10.29 15.71 14.76
C ASN A 77 -9.66 14.60 13.91
N LEU A 78 -8.37 14.29 14.08
CA LEU A 78 -7.73 13.18 13.39
C LEU A 78 -8.11 11.85 14.06
N THR A 79 -8.45 10.83 13.27
CA THR A 79 -8.69 9.49 13.81
C THR A 79 -7.42 8.65 13.69
N ARG A 80 -7.00 8.02 14.79
CA ARG A 80 -5.81 7.16 14.82
C ARG A 80 -6.21 5.73 14.54
N ILE A 81 -5.58 5.17 13.52
CA ILE A 81 -5.78 3.80 13.06
C ILE A 81 -4.47 3.07 13.29
N LYS A 82 -4.52 1.93 13.99
CA LYS A 82 -3.36 1.10 14.23
C LYS A 82 -2.98 0.36 12.96
N ALA A 83 -1.75 0.56 12.52
CA ALA A 83 -1.10 -0.28 11.51
C ALA A 83 -0.28 -1.39 12.18
N THR A 84 -0.06 -2.48 11.46
CA THR A 84 0.90 -3.52 11.85
C THR A 84 2.30 -2.91 11.94
N GLY A 85 2.90 -3.00 13.13
CA GLY A 85 4.21 -2.44 13.45
C GLY A 85 5.35 -3.39 13.07
N ASP A 86 5.51 -3.65 11.78
CA ASP A 86 6.65 -4.39 11.23
C ASP A 86 7.53 -3.45 10.37
N GLY A 87 8.52 -4.02 9.67
CA GLY A 87 9.35 -3.25 8.72
C GLY A 87 8.59 -2.65 7.53
N ASN A 88 7.27 -2.87 7.41
CA ASN A 88 6.39 -2.34 6.37
C ASN A 88 5.45 -1.22 6.87
N CYS A 89 5.60 -0.76 8.12
CA CYS A 89 4.62 0.11 8.78
C CYS A 89 4.20 1.36 7.99
N LEU A 90 5.11 1.97 7.22
CA LEU A 90 4.80 3.08 6.30
C LEU A 90 3.78 2.64 5.24
N PHE A 91 4.07 1.55 4.54
CA PHE A 91 3.22 1.01 3.49
C PHE A 91 1.92 0.41 4.04
N ASN A 92 1.95 -0.17 5.24
CA ASN A 92 0.73 -0.60 5.94
C ASN A 92 -0.19 0.59 6.24
N SER A 93 0.38 1.70 6.71
CA SER A 93 -0.38 2.91 7.03
C SER A 93 -1.01 3.54 5.78
N VAL A 94 -0.27 3.60 4.67
CA VAL A 94 -0.80 4.11 3.39
C VAL A 94 -1.84 3.14 2.82
N SER A 95 -1.62 1.83 2.92
CA SER A 95 -2.59 0.80 2.52
C SER A 95 -3.91 0.98 3.28
N LEU A 96 -3.86 1.11 4.61
CA LEU A 96 -5.04 1.40 5.44
C LEU A 96 -5.75 2.70 5.04
N LEU A 97 -4.99 3.76 4.74
CA LEU A 97 -5.54 5.02 4.27
C LEU A 97 -6.28 4.86 2.93
N LEU A 98 -5.74 4.07 2.01
CA LEU A 98 -6.28 3.93 0.67
C LEU A 98 -7.45 2.93 0.59
N THR A 99 -7.34 1.80 1.30
CA THR A 99 -8.24 0.65 1.13
C THR A 99 -8.97 0.26 2.43
N GLY A 100 -8.57 0.80 3.58
CA GLY A 100 -9.04 0.35 4.89
C GLY A 100 -8.37 -0.93 5.40
N GLU A 101 -7.58 -1.57 4.56
CA GLU A 101 -6.88 -2.82 4.85
C GLU A 101 -5.39 -2.67 4.55
N GLU A 102 -4.57 -3.61 5.04
CA GLU A 102 -3.12 -3.57 4.79
C GLU A 102 -2.72 -4.32 3.51
N ASN A 103 -3.68 -4.84 2.76
CA ASN A 103 -3.50 -5.79 1.66
C ASN A 103 -2.77 -5.25 0.40
N VAL A 104 -2.62 -3.93 0.24
CA VAL A 104 -1.85 -3.35 -0.89
C VAL A 104 -0.46 -2.86 -0.50
N ASN A 105 0.02 -3.16 0.71
CA ASN A 105 1.33 -2.69 1.18
C ASN A 105 2.48 -3.08 0.24
N GLY A 106 2.50 -4.31 -0.28
CA GLY A 106 3.54 -4.82 -1.17
C GLY A 106 3.48 -4.19 -2.55
N ILE A 107 2.28 -3.89 -3.06
CA ILE A 107 2.09 -3.15 -4.32
C ILE A 107 2.66 -1.74 -4.17
N LEU A 108 2.35 -1.06 -3.06
CA LEU A 108 2.89 0.26 -2.77
C LEU A 108 4.43 0.26 -2.65
N ARG A 109 5.01 -0.81 -2.07
CA ARG A 109 6.46 -1.00 -2.02
C ARG A 109 7.07 -1.16 -3.41
N LEU A 110 6.45 -1.99 -4.25
CA LEU A 110 6.88 -2.22 -5.63
C LEU A 110 6.88 -0.92 -6.42
N LEU A 111 5.75 -0.19 -6.38
CA LEU A 111 5.60 1.09 -7.07
C LEU A 111 6.60 2.14 -6.58
N ALA A 112 6.80 2.25 -5.26
CA ALA A 112 7.81 3.16 -4.72
C ALA A 112 9.22 2.82 -5.21
N ALA A 113 9.61 1.53 -5.18
CA ALA A 113 10.92 1.11 -5.66
C ALA A 113 11.11 1.37 -7.17
N ALA A 114 10.06 1.17 -7.96
CA ALA A 114 10.09 1.45 -9.40
C ALA A 114 10.12 2.96 -9.72
N GLU A 115 9.53 3.81 -8.87
CA GLU A 115 9.59 5.28 -9.00
C GLU A 115 10.98 5.85 -8.67
N PHE A 116 11.72 5.20 -7.76
CA PHE A 116 13.06 5.63 -7.35
C PHE A 116 14.20 5.06 -8.21
N PHE A 117 13.88 4.26 -9.22
CA PHE A 117 14.84 3.78 -10.21
C PHE A 117 15.20 4.91 -11.20
#